data_AF-A0A4S4N5P4-F1
#
_entry.id   AF-A0A4S4N5P4-F1
#
_cell.length_a   1.000
_cell.length_b   1.000
_cell.length_c   1.000
_cell.angle_alpha   90.00
_cell.angle_beta   90.00
_cell.angle_gamma   90.00
#
_symmetry.space_group_name_H-M   'P 1'
#
loop_
_entity.id
_entity.type
_entity.pdbx_description
1 polymer ?
#
loop_
_entity_poly.entity_id
_entity_poly.type
_entity_poly.pdbx_seq_one_letter_code
_entity_poly.pdbx_strand_id
1 'polypeptide(L)'
;MFYPVPGGPTTFKFPDQRKLRIVACATEDDVAHPAEFDAEGQRCLIVGKDGNTTGLTVGRYAGIVSFLENEVGVVSRELGIYNSGLNIAESFSDKGDSGSLVWHTRDGNGHMVGQLHSGRNKDGSSGNHITYATPAWYLLKQVKAEYEHADFYHTEW
;
A
#
# COMPACT_ATOMS: atom_id res chain seq x y z
N MET A 1 6.66 16.65 -6.43
CA MET A 1 5.25 16.64 -5.99
C MET A 1 4.55 15.58 -6.83
N PHE A 2 3.88 14.60 -6.22
CA PHE A 2 3.20 13.54 -6.98
C PHE A 2 1.80 14.02 -7.34
N TYR A 3 1.46 14.04 -8.63
CA TYR A 3 0.15 14.51 -9.10
C TYR A 3 -0.65 13.32 -9.59
N PRO A 4 -1.63 12.84 -8.81
CA PRO A 4 -2.53 11.77 -9.26
C PRO A 4 -3.30 12.20 -10.51
N VAL A 5 -3.63 13.50 -10.59
CA VAL A 5 -4.28 14.15 -11.72
C VAL A 5 -3.39 15.30 -12.21
N PRO A 6 -3.08 15.42 -13.51
CA PRO A 6 -2.32 16.55 -14.05
C PRO A 6 -2.95 17.90 -13.66
N GLY A 7 -2.21 18.73 -12.92
CA GLY A 7 -2.70 20.04 -12.43
C GLY A 7 -3.64 19.97 -11.21
N GLY A 8 -3.92 18.78 -10.68
CA GLY A 8 -4.73 18.58 -9.48
C GLY A 8 -3.95 18.81 -8.17
N PRO A 9 -4.63 18.90 -7.02
CA PRO A 9 -3.96 18.92 -5.72
C PRO A 9 -3.21 17.60 -5.49
N THR A 10 -2.00 17.69 -4.95
CA THR A 10 -1.29 16.49 -4.47
C THR A 10 -1.73 16.16 -3.05
N THR A 11 -1.93 14.88 -2.78
CA THR A 11 -2.10 14.33 -1.43
C THR A 11 -0.75 13.96 -0.81
N PHE A 12 0.27 13.71 -1.65
CA PHE A 12 1.61 13.36 -1.22
C PHE A 12 2.59 14.55 -1.23
N LYS A 13 2.90 15.05 -0.04
CA LYS A 13 4.01 15.97 0.20
C LYS A 13 5.25 15.16 0.55
N PHE A 14 6.37 15.45 -0.13
CA PHE A 14 7.65 14.87 0.27
C PHE A 14 7.97 15.32 1.69
N PRO A 15 8.28 14.39 2.61
CA PRO A 15 8.54 14.75 3.99
C PRO A 15 9.87 15.50 4.11
N ASP A 16 9.94 16.38 5.11
CA ASP A 16 11.18 17.05 5.47
C ASP A 16 12.26 16.02 5.78
N GLN A 17 13.49 16.33 5.38
CA GLN A 17 14.65 15.43 5.52
C GLN A 17 14.50 14.06 4.83
N ARG A 18 13.49 13.89 3.96
CA ARG A 18 13.17 12.63 3.25
C ARG A 18 12.84 11.47 4.20
N LYS A 19 12.31 11.75 5.39
CA LYS A 19 11.89 10.75 6.38
C LYS A 19 10.39 10.80 6.61
N LEU A 20 9.66 9.79 6.15
CA LEU A 20 8.23 9.67 6.44
C LEU A 20 8.02 8.91 7.74
N ARG A 21 7.36 9.53 8.72
CA ARG A 21 6.97 8.85 9.95
C ARG A 21 5.65 8.11 9.74
N ILE A 22 5.61 6.84 10.13
CA ILE A 22 4.37 6.07 10.25
C ILE A 22 3.81 6.32 11.65
N VAL A 23 2.59 6.86 11.73
CA VAL A 23 1.98 7.27 13.00
C VAL A 23 0.71 6.50 13.35
N ALA A 24 0.11 5.84 12.37
CA ALA A 24 -1.15 5.14 12.51
C ALA A 24 -1.31 4.06 11.44
N CYS A 25 -2.39 3.29 11.55
CA CYS A 25 -2.87 2.36 10.52
C CYS A 25 -4.11 2.98 9.87
N ALA A 26 -4.26 2.82 8.55
CA ALA A 26 -5.50 3.11 7.85
C ALA A 26 -6.61 2.19 8.39
N THR A 27 -7.78 2.77 8.62
CA THR A 27 -8.95 2.01 9.09
C THR A 27 -9.57 1.19 7.95
N GLU A 28 -10.44 0.24 8.30
CA GLU A 28 -11.24 -0.47 7.28
C GLU A 28 -12.05 0.51 6.42
N ASP A 29 -12.56 1.59 7.03
CA ASP A 29 -13.33 2.61 6.33
C ASP A 29 -12.48 3.45 5.39
N ASP A 30 -11.27 3.86 5.80
CA ASP A 30 -10.32 4.59 4.94
C ASP A 30 -9.97 3.78 3.68
N VAL A 31 -9.87 2.45 3.82
CA VAL A 31 -9.56 1.51 2.75
C VAL A 31 -10.81 1.19 1.90
N ALA A 32 -12.00 1.11 2.49
CA ALA A 32 -13.25 0.87 1.76
C ALA A 32 -13.72 2.10 0.97
N HIS A 33 -13.46 3.29 1.48
CA HIS A 33 -13.95 4.55 0.92
C HIS A 33 -12.80 5.53 0.60
N PRO A 34 -11.96 5.21 -0.40
CA PRO A 34 -10.86 6.09 -0.79
C PRO A 34 -11.37 7.50 -1.16
N ALA A 35 -10.77 8.50 -0.53
CA ALA A 35 -11.13 9.90 -0.71
C ALA A 35 -10.48 10.54 -1.96
N GLU A 36 -9.46 9.90 -2.51
CA GLU A 36 -8.65 10.43 -3.62
C GLU A 36 -9.11 9.86 -4.97
N PHE A 37 -8.63 10.49 -6.05
CA PHE A 37 -8.96 10.10 -7.42
C PHE A 37 -7.67 9.94 -8.23
N ASP A 38 -7.63 8.97 -9.14
CA ASP A 38 -6.54 8.82 -10.11
C ASP A 38 -6.72 9.72 -11.33
N ALA A 39 -5.77 9.64 -12.28
CA ALA A 39 -5.78 10.41 -13.51
C ALA A 39 -7.02 10.14 -14.39
N GLU A 40 -7.65 8.99 -14.21
CA GLU A 40 -8.88 8.57 -14.90
C GLU A 40 -10.16 8.97 -14.12
N GLY A 41 -10.03 9.69 -13.01
CA GLY A 41 -11.14 10.13 -12.17
C GLY A 41 -11.79 9.01 -11.36
N GLN A 42 -11.13 7.86 -11.21
CA GLN A 42 -11.60 6.74 -10.39
C GLN A 42 -11.15 6.92 -8.95
N ARG A 43 -12.02 6.57 -7.99
CA ARG A 43 -11.65 6.63 -6.56
C ARG A 43 -10.53 5.64 -6.28
N CYS A 44 -9.44 6.12 -5.69
CA CYS A 44 -8.33 5.28 -5.29
C CYS A 44 -7.61 5.87 -4.07
N LEU A 45 -6.79 5.05 -3.41
CA LEU A 45 -5.82 5.50 -2.43
C LEU A 45 -4.45 5.50 -3.08
N ILE A 46 -3.76 6.63 -3.06
CA ILE A 46 -2.37 6.69 -3.51
C ILE A 46 -1.49 6.13 -2.42
N VAL A 47 -0.75 5.08 -2.76
CA VAL A 47 0.08 4.34 -1.80
C VAL A 47 1.54 4.36 -2.22
N GLY A 48 2.43 4.43 -1.25
CA GLY A 48 3.86 4.28 -1.43
C GLY A 48 4.38 3.05 -0.70
N LYS A 49 5.55 2.59 -1.12
CA LYS A 49 6.40 1.69 -0.32
C LYS A 49 7.85 2.04 -0.53
N ASP A 50 8.71 1.65 0.40
CA ASP A 50 10.16 1.62 0.19
C ASP A 50 10.61 0.16 0.25
N GLY A 51 10.87 -0.43 -0.91
CA GLY A 51 11.19 -1.85 -1.05
C GLY A 51 12.67 -2.10 -1.29
N ASN A 52 13.15 -3.29 -0.90
CA ASN A 52 14.56 -3.65 -1.03
C ASN A 52 15.06 -3.69 -2.48
N THR A 53 14.20 -4.05 -3.45
CA THR A 53 14.60 -4.20 -4.85
C THR A 53 14.30 -2.93 -5.65
N THR A 54 13.11 -2.36 -5.51
CA THR A 54 12.71 -1.20 -6.32
C THR A 54 12.94 0.14 -5.63
N GLY A 55 13.33 0.15 -4.35
CA GLY A 55 13.33 1.36 -3.54
C GLY A 55 11.94 1.96 -3.36
N LEU A 56 11.90 3.29 -3.25
CA LEU A 56 10.67 4.06 -3.15
C LEU A 56 9.86 4.02 -4.46
N THR A 57 8.69 3.41 -4.41
CA THR A 57 7.74 3.34 -5.53
C THR A 57 6.33 3.76 -5.09
N VAL A 58 5.52 4.22 -6.05
CA VAL A 58 4.15 4.67 -5.82
C VAL A 58 3.18 3.86 -6.66
N GLY A 59 2.02 3.56 -6.09
CA GLY A 59 0.96 2.78 -6.70
C GLY A 59 -0.42 3.33 -6.35
N ARG A 60 -1.45 2.61 -6.81
CA ARG A 60 -2.86 2.96 -6.60
C ARG A 60 -3.60 1.75 -6.05
N TYR A 61 -4.25 1.93 -4.92
CA TYR A 61 -5.17 0.94 -4.40
C TYR A 61 -6.61 1.35 -4.77
N ALA A 62 -7.33 0.47 -5.47
CA ALA A 62 -8.63 0.77 -6.07
C ALA A 62 -9.85 0.50 -5.17
N GLY A 63 -9.65 0.34 -3.85
CA GLY A 63 -10.76 0.11 -2.92
C GLY A 63 -11.30 -1.33 -2.88
N ILE A 64 -10.66 -2.28 -3.58
CA ILE A 64 -11.11 -3.68 -3.63
C ILE A 64 -10.23 -4.56 -2.73
N VAL A 65 -10.87 -5.19 -1.74
CA VAL A 65 -10.28 -6.25 -0.92
C VAL A 65 -10.72 -7.60 -1.47
N SER A 66 -9.78 -8.47 -1.84
CA SER A 66 -10.08 -9.86 -2.20
C SER A 66 -9.97 -10.78 -1.00
N PHE A 67 -10.88 -11.76 -0.95
CA PHE A 67 -10.86 -12.85 0.01
C PHE A 67 -10.64 -14.15 -0.76
N LEU A 68 -9.55 -14.85 -0.49
CA LEU A 68 -9.27 -16.15 -1.11
C LEU A 68 -9.35 -17.23 -0.04
N GLU A 69 -10.31 -18.14 -0.16
CA GLU A 69 -10.38 -19.33 0.68
C GLU A 69 -9.78 -20.50 -0.10
N ASN A 70 -8.79 -21.17 0.49
CA ASN A 70 -8.25 -22.40 -0.09
C ASN A 70 -9.08 -23.63 0.32
N GLU A 71 -8.78 -24.80 -0.27
CA GLU A 71 -9.53 -26.05 -0.03
C GLU A 71 -9.52 -26.51 1.43
N VAL A 72 -8.60 -26.02 2.25
CA VAL A 72 -8.49 -26.33 3.69
C VAL A 72 -9.11 -25.24 4.59
N GLY A 73 -9.84 -24.28 4.00
CA GLY A 73 -10.59 -23.24 4.71
C GLY A 73 -9.76 -22.03 5.18
N VAL A 74 -8.52 -21.89 4.71
CA VAL A 74 -7.70 -20.71 5.04
C VAL A 74 -8.11 -19.55 4.16
N VAL A 75 -8.56 -18.46 4.79
CA VAL A 75 -8.96 -17.22 4.11
C VAL A 75 -7.81 -16.23 4.11
N SER A 76 -7.25 -15.90 2.94
CA SER A 76 -6.39 -14.72 2.78
C SER A 76 -7.25 -13.47 2.56
N ARG A 77 -6.76 -12.33 3.07
CA ARG A 77 -7.33 -11.01 2.84
C ARG A 77 -6.28 -10.18 2.14
N GLU A 78 -6.59 -9.68 0.95
CA GLU A 78 -5.58 -9.07 0.09
C GLU A 78 -6.07 -7.72 -0.46
N LEU A 79 -5.19 -6.74 -0.43
CA LEU A 79 -5.33 -5.46 -1.10
C LEU A 79 -4.69 -5.54 -2.47
N GLY A 80 -5.45 -5.25 -3.53
CA GLY A 80 -4.92 -5.15 -4.89
C GLY A 80 -4.36 -3.77 -5.18
N ILE A 81 -3.04 -3.68 -5.35
CA ILE A 81 -2.32 -2.42 -5.63
C ILE A 81 -1.84 -2.44 -7.09
N TYR A 82 -2.32 -1.47 -7.85
CA TYR A 82 -1.90 -1.25 -9.22
C TYR A 82 -0.67 -0.34 -9.28
N ASN A 83 0.10 -0.46 -10.36
CA ASN A 83 1.15 0.49 -10.69
C ASN A 83 0.57 1.91 -10.83
N SER A 84 1.40 2.93 -10.58
CA SER A 84 0.99 4.34 -10.67
C SER A 84 0.39 4.70 -12.04
N GLY A 85 0.91 4.10 -13.12
CA GLY A 85 0.55 4.44 -14.50
C GLY A 85 1.27 5.69 -15.03
N LEU A 86 2.08 6.37 -14.22
CA LEU A 86 2.87 7.53 -14.65
C LEU A 86 3.97 7.14 -15.65
N ASN A 87 4.52 5.94 -15.51
CA ASN A 87 5.45 5.36 -16.44
C ASN A 87 5.08 3.90 -16.68
N ILE A 88 4.91 3.52 -17.95
CA ILE A 88 4.51 2.16 -18.37
C ILE A 88 5.54 1.11 -17.93
N ALA A 89 6.81 1.50 -17.78
CA ALA A 89 7.89 0.62 -17.33
C ALA A 89 8.04 0.53 -15.80
N GLU A 90 7.33 1.35 -15.02
CA GLU A 90 7.47 1.37 -13.56
C GLU A 90 6.51 0.38 -12.90
N SER A 91 7.06 -0.72 -12.39
CA SER A 91 6.34 -1.64 -11.51
C SER A 91 6.32 -1.09 -10.09
N PHE A 92 5.17 -1.20 -9.41
CA PHE A 92 5.07 -0.85 -8.00
C PHE A 92 5.99 -1.73 -7.14
N SER A 93 6.17 -3.00 -7.49
CA SER A 93 7.06 -3.91 -6.78
C SER A 93 7.72 -4.93 -7.69
N ASP A 94 8.83 -5.50 -7.23
CA ASP A 94 9.50 -6.65 -7.84
C ASP A 94 9.91 -7.69 -6.78
N LYS A 95 10.40 -8.85 -7.22
CA LYS A 95 10.97 -9.91 -6.38
C LYS A 95 12.01 -9.32 -5.44
N GLY A 96 11.84 -9.61 -4.15
CA GLY A 96 12.69 -9.06 -3.07
C GLY A 96 12.03 -7.93 -2.28
N ASP A 97 10.92 -7.35 -2.76
CA ASP A 97 10.16 -6.35 -1.99
C ASP A 97 9.20 -6.99 -0.96
N SER A 98 9.03 -8.31 -0.94
CA SER A 98 8.16 -9.01 0.02
C SER A 98 8.50 -8.62 1.47
N GLY A 99 7.47 -8.33 2.26
CA GLY A 99 7.58 -7.82 3.62
C GLY A 99 7.59 -6.30 3.74
N SER A 100 7.76 -5.57 2.63
CA SER A 100 7.75 -4.09 2.65
C SER A 100 6.41 -3.54 3.11
N LEU A 101 6.48 -2.46 3.90
CA LEU A 101 5.30 -1.73 4.33
C LEU A 101 4.76 -0.89 3.16
N VAL A 102 3.49 -1.08 2.85
CA VAL A 102 2.69 -0.19 2.02
C VAL A 102 2.04 0.84 2.92
N TRP A 103 2.16 2.11 2.57
CA TRP A 103 1.64 3.23 3.34
C TRP A 103 0.93 4.24 2.44
N HIS A 104 0.05 5.05 3.01
CA HIS A 104 -0.47 6.26 2.37
C HIS A 104 -0.19 7.47 3.27
N THR A 105 -0.30 8.67 2.72
CA THR A 105 -0.14 9.90 3.51
C THR A 105 -1.48 10.56 3.77
N ARG A 106 -1.70 10.95 5.03
CA ARG A 106 -2.82 11.79 5.46
C ARG A 106 -2.27 12.88 6.36
N ASP A 107 -2.60 14.13 6.05
CA ASP A 107 -2.15 15.31 6.80
C ASP A 107 -0.62 15.37 7.00
N GLY A 108 0.15 14.91 6.00
CA GLY A 108 1.62 14.88 6.03
C GLY A 108 2.23 13.71 6.82
N ASN A 109 1.42 12.83 7.40
CA ASN A 109 1.89 11.66 8.16
C ASN A 109 1.60 10.36 7.41
N GLY A 110 2.51 9.40 7.56
CA GLY A 110 2.35 8.06 7.00
C GLY A 110 1.39 7.20 7.82
N HIS A 111 0.54 6.47 7.13
CA HIS A 111 -0.41 5.54 7.69
C HIS A 111 -0.22 4.17 7.02
N MET A 112 -0.11 3.11 7.82
CA MET A 112 0.03 1.75 7.29
C MET A 112 -1.22 1.35 6.52
N VAL A 113 -1.03 0.81 5.31
CA VAL A 113 -2.11 0.28 4.46
C VAL A 113 -2.04 -1.24 4.42
N GLY A 114 -0.84 -1.80 4.25
CA GLY A 114 -0.66 -3.24 4.25
C GLY A 114 0.79 -3.67 4.21
N GLN A 115 1.01 -4.98 4.30
CA GLN A 115 2.33 -5.58 4.11
C GLN A 115 2.34 -6.35 2.79
N LEU A 116 3.27 -6.00 1.90
CA LEU A 116 3.44 -6.64 0.61
C LEU A 116 3.83 -8.11 0.79
N HIS A 117 3.17 -9.04 0.11
CA HIS A 117 3.61 -10.45 0.11
C HIS A 117 3.82 -11.03 -1.29
N SER A 118 3.07 -10.59 -2.30
CA SER A 118 3.19 -11.15 -3.65
C SER A 118 2.86 -10.12 -4.74
N GLY A 119 3.08 -10.53 -5.99
CA GLY A 119 2.68 -9.78 -7.17
C GLY A 119 2.33 -10.74 -8.31
N ARG A 120 1.62 -10.24 -9.31
CA ARG A 120 1.22 -10.99 -10.49
C ARG A 120 1.51 -10.18 -11.75
N ASN A 121 2.17 -10.83 -12.69
CA ASN A 121 2.44 -10.27 -14.00
C ASN A 121 1.18 -10.30 -14.87
N LYS A 122 1.13 -9.39 -15.85
CA LYS A 122 0.12 -9.47 -16.92
C LYS A 122 0.46 -10.64 -17.84
N ASP A 123 -0.56 -11.35 -18.34
CA ASP A 123 -0.36 -12.45 -19.28
C ASP A 123 0.50 -12.00 -20.48
N GLY A 124 1.55 -12.76 -20.78
CA GLY A 124 2.51 -12.44 -21.85
C GLY A 124 3.53 -11.35 -21.52
N SER A 125 3.59 -10.83 -20.29
CA SER A 125 4.57 -9.84 -19.83
C SER A 125 5.44 -10.37 -18.69
N SER A 126 6.69 -9.92 -18.62
CA SER A 126 7.58 -10.14 -17.47
C SER A 126 7.40 -9.10 -16.35
N GLY A 127 6.69 -8.00 -16.62
CA GLY A 127 6.48 -6.91 -15.67
C GLY A 127 5.30 -7.16 -14.73
N ASN A 128 5.49 -6.80 -13.45
CA ASN A 128 4.44 -6.87 -12.44
C ASN A 128 3.28 -5.94 -12.82
N HIS A 129 2.06 -6.49 -12.83
CA HIS A 129 0.85 -5.78 -13.18
C HIS A 129 0.07 -5.34 -11.94
N ILE A 130 -0.01 -6.22 -10.94
CA ILE A 130 -0.70 -5.98 -9.68
C ILE A 130 0.11 -6.57 -8.54
N THR A 131 0.18 -5.84 -7.44
CA THR A 131 0.83 -6.24 -6.20
C THR A 131 -0.23 -6.53 -5.15
N TYR A 132 -0.01 -7.56 -4.34
CA TYR A 132 -0.90 -7.95 -3.25
C TYR A 132 -0.25 -7.68 -1.90
N ALA A 133 -1.05 -7.10 -1.00
CA ALA A 133 -0.65 -6.83 0.37
C ALA A 133 -1.72 -7.31 1.35
N THR A 134 -1.29 -7.82 2.51
CA THR A 134 -2.20 -8.10 3.62
C THR A 134 -2.61 -6.78 4.27
N PRO A 135 -3.92 -6.50 4.45
CA PRO A 135 -4.37 -5.24 5.06
C PRO A 135 -3.75 -5.04 6.45
N ALA A 136 -3.20 -3.85 6.70
CA ALA A 136 -2.47 -3.56 7.93
C ALA A 136 -3.36 -3.68 9.17
N TRP A 137 -4.59 -3.17 9.13
CA TRP A 137 -5.53 -3.27 10.26
C TRP A 137 -5.76 -4.73 10.69
N TYR A 138 -5.81 -5.64 9.71
CA TYR A 138 -5.97 -7.06 9.97
C TYR A 138 -4.69 -7.66 10.51
N LEU A 139 -3.56 -7.37 9.88
CA LEU A 139 -2.24 -7.85 10.30
C LEU A 139 -1.90 -7.42 11.73
N LEU A 140 -2.07 -6.15 12.08
CA LEU A 140 -1.79 -5.63 13.42
C LEU A 140 -2.70 -6.29 14.47
N LYS A 141 -3.96 -6.59 14.12
CA LYS A 141 -4.87 -7.35 15.00
C LYS A 141 -4.36 -8.77 15.24
N GLN A 142 -3.85 -9.46 14.22
CA GLN A 142 -3.24 -10.78 14.39
C GLN A 142 -1.98 -10.72 15.26
N VAL A 143 -1.09 -9.75 15.01
CA VAL A 143 0.13 -9.59 15.81
C VAL A 143 -0.19 -9.29 17.27
N LYS A 144 -1.17 -8.41 17.57
CA LYS A 144 -1.58 -8.15 18.96
C LYS A 144 -2.24 -9.33 19.66
N ALA A 145 -2.88 -10.23 18.91
CA ALA A 145 -3.48 -11.43 19.49
C ALA A 145 -2.41 -12.40 20.00
N GLU A 146 -1.25 -12.46 19.33
CA GLU A 146 -0.11 -13.27 19.73
C GLU A 146 0.79 -12.52 20.74
N TYR A 147 0.99 -11.22 20.53
CA TYR A 147 1.88 -10.35 21.28
C TYR A 147 1.08 -9.17 21.86
N GLU A 148 0.47 -9.39 23.04
CA GLU A 148 -0.40 -8.42 23.71
C GLU A 148 0.23 -7.02 23.85
N HIS A 149 1.55 -6.97 24.06
CA HIS A 149 2.30 -5.73 24.28
C HIS A 149 2.98 -5.18 23.02
N ALA A 150 2.62 -5.64 21.83
CA ALA A 150 3.17 -5.10 20.59
C ALA A 150 2.84 -3.60 20.43
N ASP A 151 3.89 -2.78 20.34
CA ASP A 151 3.83 -1.35 20.04
C ASP A 151 4.33 -1.08 18.62
N PHE A 152 3.43 -0.62 17.76
CA PHE A 152 3.72 -0.35 16.34
C PHE A 152 4.07 1.11 16.06
N TYR A 153 3.94 1.99 17.05
CA TYR A 153 4.08 3.43 16.90
C TYR A 153 5.08 4.02 17.89
N HIS A 154 6.02 3.18 18.33
CA HIS A 154 6.98 3.55 19.35
C HIS A 154 7.74 4.83 18.99
N THR A 155 7.96 5.69 19.99
CA THR A 155 8.46 7.06 19.75
C THR A 155 9.79 7.36 20.40
N GLU A 156 10.29 6.47 21.24
CA GLU A 156 11.54 6.59 21.99
C GLU A 156 12.47 5.44 21.59
N TRP A 157 13.79 5.59 21.67
CA TRP A 157 14.76 4.53 21.33
C TRP A 157 15.82 4.44 22.41
#